data_AF-A0A819T2N7-F1
#
_entry.id   AF-A0A819T2N7-F1
#
_cell.length_a   1.000
_cell.length_b   1.000
_cell.length_c   1.000
_cell.angle_alpha   90.00
_cell.angle_beta   90.00
_cell.angle_gamma   90.00
#
_symmetry.space_group_name_H-M   'P 1'
#
loop_
_entity.id
_entity.type
_entity.pdbx_description
1 polymer ?
#
loop_
_entity_poly.entity_id
_entity_poly.type
_entity_poly.pdbx_seq_one_letter_code
_entity_poly.pdbx_strand_id
1 'polypeptide(L)'
;MEGVHPPIDLNDAPRMSFIRVFHNIQQCDNLIETSPRKMITLFAYGNNIQRWLPAINDMPPNLQKIRIFCHENDSAFVNGWARRYRQRFKNISFNTIDCKELNQRLLLFGVDYLQQLREDFQPGSLEFQQSVRDYKTICHSLANYFWQEANP
;
A
#
# COMPACT_ATOMS: atom_id res chain seq x y z
N MET A 1 5.37 -26.18 10.29
CA MET A 1 3.99 -25.83 10.66
C MET A 1 3.78 -24.41 10.19
N GLU A 2 3.00 -24.22 9.11
CA GLU A 2 2.60 -22.87 8.70
C GLU A 2 1.71 -22.33 9.82
N GLY A 3 2.23 -21.34 10.56
CA GLY A 3 1.46 -20.67 11.60
C GLY A 3 0.26 -20.05 10.92
N VAL A 4 -0.94 -20.44 11.35
CA VAL A 4 -2.16 -19.72 11.00
C VAL A 4 -2.04 -18.37 11.68
N HIS A 5 -1.52 -17.38 10.94
CA HIS A 5 -1.47 -16.01 11.42
C HIS A 5 -2.93 -15.56 11.60
N PRO A 6 -3.28 -14.97 12.76
CA PRO A 6 -4.63 -14.46 12.96
C PRO A 6 -4.95 -13.42 11.87
N PRO A 7 -6.21 -13.33 11.43
CA PRO A 7 -6.62 -12.30 10.48
C PRO A 7 -6.24 -10.92 11.04
N ILE A 8 -5.61 -10.10 10.20
CA ILE A 8 -5.27 -8.72 10.56
C ILE A 8 -6.57 -7.91 10.55
N ASP A 9 -6.92 -7.34 11.69
CA ASP A 9 -8.12 -6.50 11.80
C ASP A 9 -7.85 -5.11 11.20
N LEU A 10 -8.77 -4.67 10.34
CA LEU A 10 -8.72 -3.38 9.66
C LEU A 10 -10.01 -2.62 9.94
N ASN A 11 -10.03 -1.91 11.07
CA ASN A 11 -11.20 -1.19 11.58
C ASN A 11 -11.80 -0.20 10.57
N ASP A 12 -10.98 0.35 9.66
CA ASP A 12 -11.41 1.31 8.64
C ASP A 12 -11.53 0.70 7.23
N ALA A 13 -11.56 -0.63 7.09
CA ALA A 13 -11.67 -1.31 5.80
C ALA A 13 -12.80 -0.78 4.89
N PRO A 14 -14.01 -0.42 5.40
CA PRO A 14 -15.07 0.17 4.55
C PRO A 14 -14.66 1.47 3.86
N ARG A 15 -13.72 2.23 4.44
CA ARG A 15 -13.21 3.50 3.92
C ARG A 15 -12.09 3.30 2.89
N MET A 16 -11.60 2.08 2.74
CA MET A 16 -10.50 1.70 1.85
C MET A 16 -11.00 1.05 0.55
N SER A 17 -12.21 1.36 0.10
CA SER A 17 -12.82 0.75 -1.10
C SER A 17 -12.05 1.00 -2.40
N PHE A 18 -11.16 2.00 -2.42
CA PHE A 18 -10.22 2.27 -3.51
C PHE A 18 -9.01 1.31 -3.53
N ILE A 19 -8.80 0.52 -2.46
CA ILE A 19 -7.77 -0.50 -2.36
C ILE A 19 -8.33 -1.81 -2.91
N ARG A 20 -7.63 -2.38 -3.88
CA ARG A 20 -7.97 -3.70 -4.43
C ARG A 20 -7.14 -4.78 -3.75
N VAL A 21 -7.80 -5.72 -3.09
CA VAL A 21 -7.17 -6.90 -2.48
C VAL A 21 -7.09 -8.03 -3.50
N PHE A 22 -5.94 -8.70 -3.55
CA PHE A 22 -5.72 -9.89 -4.36
C PHE A 22 -5.37 -11.07 -3.45
N HIS A 23 -6.16 -12.15 -3.53
CA HIS A 23 -5.86 -13.40 -2.83
C HIS A 23 -4.90 -14.30 -3.61
N ASN A 24 -4.63 -13.96 -4.88
CA ASN A 24 -3.72 -14.67 -5.75
C ASN A 24 -2.74 -13.68 -6.38
N ILE A 25 -1.45 -13.91 -6.16
CA ILE A 25 -0.37 -13.10 -6.70
C ILE A 25 -0.37 -13.02 -8.24
N GLN A 26 -0.79 -14.09 -8.94
CA GLN A 26 -0.91 -14.10 -10.40
C GLN A 26 -1.95 -13.08 -10.91
N GLN A 27 -3.03 -12.85 -10.13
CA GLN A 27 -4.03 -11.84 -10.48
C GLN A 27 -3.46 -10.43 -10.32
N CYS A 28 -2.59 -10.24 -9.32
CA CYS A 28 -1.88 -8.99 -9.12
C CYS A 28 -0.87 -8.74 -10.25
N ASP A 29 -0.06 -9.76 -10.60
CA ASP A 29 0.89 -9.73 -11.74
C ASP A 29 0.19 -9.29 -13.02
N ASN A 30 -0.90 -9.97 -13.38
CA ASN A 30 -1.69 -9.67 -14.58
C ASN A 30 -2.24 -8.24 -14.56
N LEU A 31 -2.69 -7.71 -13.41
CA LEU A 31 -3.18 -6.32 -13.34
C LEU A 31 -2.04 -5.33 -13.61
N ILE A 32 -0.86 -5.56 -13.04
CA ILE A 32 0.29 -4.69 -13.23
C ILE A 32 0.69 -4.65 -14.70
N GLU A 33 0.82 -5.82 -15.33
CA GLU A 33 1.21 -5.91 -16.75
C GLU A 33 0.18 -5.25 -17.68
N THR A 34 -1.12 -5.43 -17.41
CA THR A 34 -2.20 -4.90 -18.24
C THR A 34 -2.57 -3.44 -17.94
N SER A 35 -1.99 -2.83 -16.90
CA SER A 35 -2.25 -1.44 -16.50
C SER A 35 -0.99 -0.55 -16.58
N PRO A 36 -0.31 -0.45 -17.73
CA PRO A 36 0.99 0.24 -17.84
C PRO A 36 0.92 1.75 -17.59
N ARG A 37 -0.28 2.35 -17.65
CA ARG A 37 -0.51 3.78 -17.41
C ARG A 37 -0.77 4.13 -15.95
N LYS A 38 -0.85 3.15 -15.05
CA LYS A 38 -1.21 3.39 -13.64
C LYS A 38 0.00 3.24 -12.75
N MET A 39 0.20 4.21 -11.85
CA MET A 39 1.18 4.07 -10.77
C MET A 39 0.66 3.06 -9.74
N ILE A 40 1.41 1.99 -9.52
CA ILE A 40 1.01 0.92 -8.61
C ILE A 40 1.86 0.98 -7.33
N THR A 41 1.17 0.94 -6.19
CA THR A 41 1.79 0.67 -4.89
C THR A 41 1.44 -0.75 -4.48
N LEU A 42 2.44 -1.61 -4.40
CA LEU A 42 2.24 -3.00 -3.96
C LEU A 42 2.38 -3.09 -2.44
N PHE A 43 1.40 -3.69 -1.78
CA PHE A 43 1.50 -4.14 -0.39
C PHE A 43 1.72 -5.65 -0.38
N ALA A 44 2.91 -6.11 0.01
CA ALA A 44 3.25 -7.54 0.02
C ALA A 44 3.74 -7.98 1.41
N TYR A 45 3.32 -9.17 1.82
CA TYR A 45 3.89 -9.84 2.99
C TYR A 45 5.36 -10.19 2.70
N GLY A 46 6.23 -10.12 3.71
CA GLY A 46 7.67 -10.34 3.55
C GLY A 46 8.07 -11.67 2.88
N ASN A 47 7.24 -12.71 2.96
CA ASN A 47 7.44 -14.00 2.30
C ASN A 47 7.10 -13.99 0.80
N ASN A 48 6.12 -13.18 0.40
CA ASN A 48 5.63 -13.09 -0.98
C ASN A 48 6.52 -12.21 -1.85
N ILE A 49 7.37 -11.39 -1.22
CA ILE A 49 8.18 -10.42 -1.94
C ILE A 49 9.29 -11.06 -2.78
N GLN A 50 9.70 -12.27 -2.44
CA GLN A 50 10.70 -13.03 -3.21
C GLN A 50 10.22 -13.31 -4.64
N ARG A 51 8.90 -13.41 -4.84
CA ARG A 51 8.28 -13.65 -6.15
C ARG A 51 8.27 -12.41 -7.05
N TRP A 52 8.23 -11.23 -6.47
CA TRP A 52 8.27 -9.95 -7.19
C TRP A 52 9.68 -9.51 -7.58
N LEU A 53 10.69 -10.24 -7.14
CA LEU A 53 12.09 -9.89 -7.37
C LEU A 53 12.87 -11.10 -7.88
N PRO A 54 12.49 -11.70 -9.02
CA PRO A 54 13.34 -12.68 -9.64
C PRO A 54 14.68 -12.04 -9.98
N ALA A 55 15.76 -12.81 -9.78
CA ALA A 55 17.14 -12.35 -9.79
C ALA A 55 17.63 -11.76 -11.13
N ILE A 56 16.81 -11.71 -12.19
CA ILE A 56 17.23 -11.48 -13.57
C ILE A 56 16.34 -10.51 -14.38
N ASN A 57 15.07 -10.29 -14.02
CA ASN A 57 14.16 -9.48 -14.87
C ASN A 57 13.96 -8.04 -14.38
N ASP A 58 13.82 -7.13 -15.33
CA ASP A 58 13.45 -5.75 -15.08
C ASP A 58 12.07 -5.69 -14.40
N MET A 59 11.99 -4.89 -13.34
CA MET A 59 10.71 -4.61 -12.67
C MET A 59 9.73 -3.96 -13.64
N PRO A 60 8.42 -4.23 -13.52
CA PRO A 60 7.42 -3.55 -14.34
C PRO A 60 7.59 -2.02 -14.24
N PRO A 61 7.68 -1.29 -15.36
CA PRO A 61 8.03 0.14 -15.36
C PRO A 61 6.97 1.02 -14.68
N ASN A 62 5.75 0.49 -14.50
CA ASN A 62 4.64 1.15 -13.82
C ASN A 62 4.59 0.89 -12.30
N LEU A 63 5.48 0.04 -11.78
CA LEU A 63 5.63 -0.22 -10.35
C LEU A 63 6.64 0.75 -9.74
N GLN A 64 6.15 1.82 -9.10
CA GLN A 64 7.02 2.89 -8.55
C GLN A 64 7.24 2.77 -7.03
N LYS A 65 6.32 2.13 -6.31
CA LYS A 65 6.38 2.02 -4.86
C LYS A 65 6.06 0.59 -4.43
N ILE A 66 6.91 0.04 -3.57
CA ILE A 66 6.65 -1.21 -2.87
C ILE A 66 6.61 -0.91 -1.37
N ARG A 67 5.53 -1.36 -0.73
CA ARG A 67 5.32 -1.36 0.70
C ARG A 67 5.30 -2.80 1.18
N ILE A 68 6.17 -3.10 2.12
CA ILE A 68 6.36 -4.46 2.61
C ILE A 68 5.79 -4.47 4.00
N PHE A 69 4.67 -5.17 4.20
CA PHE A 69 4.15 -5.34 5.54
C PHE A 69 4.74 -6.61 6.13
N CYS A 70 5.22 -6.51 7.37
CA CYS A 70 5.82 -7.63 8.08
C CYS A 70 5.48 -7.54 9.56
N HIS A 71 5.54 -8.67 10.27
CA HIS A 71 5.53 -8.64 11.72
C HIS A 71 6.75 -7.90 12.26
N GLU A 72 6.62 -7.27 13.44
CA GLU A 72 7.69 -6.56 14.15
C GLU A 72 9.03 -7.32 14.16
N ASN A 73 8.96 -8.64 14.39
CA ASN A 73 10.13 -9.52 14.49
C ASN A 73 10.89 -9.69 13.16
N ASP A 74 10.22 -9.50 12.02
CA ASP A 74 10.80 -9.66 10.68
C ASP A 74 11.29 -8.33 10.10
N SER A 75 10.96 -7.21 10.75
CA SER A 75 11.22 -5.85 10.25
C SER A 75 12.70 -5.58 9.96
N ALA A 76 13.61 -6.03 10.83
CA ALA A 76 15.06 -5.86 10.65
C ALA A 76 15.59 -6.64 9.45
N PHE A 77 15.14 -7.89 9.28
CA PHE A 77 15.50 -8.72 8.15
C PHE A 77 14.98 -8.12 6.84
N VAL A 78 13.70 -7.73 6.80
CA VAL A 78 13.05 -7.13 5.64
C VAL A 78 13.67 -5.77 5.31
N ASN A 79 14.06 -4.96 6.31
CA ASN A 79 14.76 -3.70 6.10
C ASN A 79 16.16 -3.90 5.50
N GLY A 80 16.95 -4.83 6.06
CA GLY A 80 18.26 -5.19 5.51
C GLY A 80 18.16 -5.75 4.10
N TRP A 81 17.09 -6.51 3.84
CA TRP A 81 16.75 -7.03 2.53
C TRP A 81 16.36 -5.91 1.55
N ALA A 82 15.45 -4.99 1.91
CA ALA A 82 14.99 -3.89 1.06
C ALA A 82 16.15 -2.94 0.70
N ARG A 83 17.09 -2.74 1.63
CA ARG A 83 18.30 -1.93 1.41
C ARG A 83 19.16 -2.47 0.26
N ARG A 84 19.29 -3.80 0.14
CA ARG A 84 20.06 -4.43 -0.95
C ARG A 84 19.41 -4.20 -2.32
N TYR A 85 18.08 -4.19 -2.39
CA TYR A 85 17.35 -3.99 -3.64
C TYR A 85 17.19 -2.53 -4.06
N ARG A 86 17.18 -1.57 -3.11
CA ARG A 86 17.24 -0.13 -3.44
C ARG A 86 18.46 0.22 -4.31
N GLN A 87 19.58 -0.49 -4.13
CA GLN A 87 20.78 -0.26 -4.94
C GLN A 87 20.62 -0.74 -6.39
N ARG A 88 19.83 -1.80 -6.60
CA ARG A 88 19.57 -2.40 -7.92
C ARG A 88 18.43 -1.71 -8.66
N PHE A 89 17.37 -1.33 -7.96
CA PHE A 89 16.17 -0.71 -8.53
C PHE A 89 16.00 0.72 -7.99
N LYS A 90 16.84 1.64 -8.47
CA LYS A 90 16.90 3.04 -8.00
C LYS A 90 15.59 3.82 -8.18
N ASN A 91 14.77 3.41 -9.15
CA ASN A 91 13.52 4.07 -9.48
C ASN A 91 12.33 3.60 -8.62
N ILE A 92 12.54 2.64 -7.71
CA ILE A 92 11.48 2.07 -6.89
C ILE A 92 11.70 2.44 -5.43
N SER A 93 10.69 3.05 -4.82
CA SER A 93 10.68 3.36 -3.38
C SER A 93 10.22 2.14 -2.58
N PHE A 94 11.13 1.56 -1.79
CA PHE A 94 10.85 0.46 -0.86
C PHE A 94 10.71 0.97 0.57
N ASN A 95 9.58 0.72 1.23
CA ASN A 95 9.43 0.97 2.67
C ASN A 95 8.80 -0.24 3.36
N THR A 96 9.26 -0.51 4.58
CA THR A 96 8.70 -1.55 5.45
C THR A 96 7.68 -0.93 6.40
N ILE A 97 6.59 -1.64 6.65
CA ILE A 97 5.49 -1.23 7.51
C ILE A 97 5.21 -2.36 8.51
N ASP A 98 5.02 -2.04 9.77
CA ASP A 98 4.58 -3.02 10.76
C ASP A 98 3.06 -3.26 10.67
N CYS A 99 2.61 -4.46 11.00
CA CYS A 99 1.19 -4.83 11.05
C CYS A 99 0.37 -3.88 11.94
N LYS A 100 0.94 -3.37 13.03
CA LYS A 100 0.26 -2.38 13.90
C LYS A 100 -0.01 -1.06 13.19
N GLU A 101 0.88 -0.65 12.30
CA GLU A 101 0.74 0.59 11.51
C GLU A 101 -0.08 0.39 10.23
N LEU A 102 -0.44 -0.85 9.86
CA LEU A 102 -1.01 -1.14 8.54
C LEU A 102 -2.27 -0.34 8.26
N ASN A 103 -3.23 -0.30 9.19
CA ASN A 103 -4.48 0.44 9.02
C ASN A 103 -4.21 1.95 8.80
N GLN A 104 -3.40 2.56 9.67
CA GLN A 104 -3.00 3.97 9.56
C GLN A 104 -2.30 4.27 8.22
N ARG A 105 -1.39 3.41 7.79
CA ARG A 105 -0.62 3.59 6.55
C ARG A 105 -1.50 3.45 5.32
N LEU A 106 -2.43 2.50 5.30
CA LEU A 106 -3.40 2.36 4.21
C LEU A 106 -4.30 3.61 4.10
N LEU A 107 -4.71 4.19 5.23
CA LEU A 107 -5.46 5.45 5.25
C LEU A 107 -4.63 6.62 4.69
N LEU A 108 -3.39 6.80 5.14
CA LEU A 108 -2.48 7.83 4.60
C LEU A 108 -2.27 7.67 3.09
N PHE A 109 -2.13 6.43 2.62
CA PHE A 109 -2.05 6.15 1.18
C PHE A 109 -3.31 6.54 0.42
N GLY A 110 -4.49 6.35 1.03
CA GLY A 110 -5.75 6.81 0.47
C GLY A 110 -5.82 8.32 0.33
N VAL A 111 -5.31 9.06 1.31
CA VAL A 111 -5.21 10.53 1.25
C VAL A 111 -4.35 10.96 0.06
N ASP A 112 -3.13 10.44 -0.04
CA ASP A 112 -2.19 10.76 -1.12
C ASP A 112 -2.81 10.43 -2.50
N TYR A 113 -3.42 9.25 -2.62
CA TYR A 113 -4.05 8.80 -3.86
C TYR A 113 -5.20 9.70 -4.29
N LEU A 114 -6.11 10.05 -3.37
CA LEU A 114 -7.25 10.91 -3.68
C LEU A 114 -6.81 12.34 -4.02
N GLN A 115 -5.73 12.84 -3.41
CA GLN A 115 -5.15 14.13 -3.77
C GLN A 115 -4.62 14.13 -5.20
N GLN A 116 -3.86 13.09 -5.59
CA GLN A 116 -3.35 12.95 -6.95
C GLN A 116 -4.49 12.81 -7.96
N LEU A 117 -5.46 11.94 -7.68
CA LEU A 117 -6.59 11.68 -8.56
C LEU A 117 -7.44 12.95 -8.80
N ARG A 118 -7.49 13.87 -7.82
CA ARG A 118 -8.21 15.13 -7.94
C ARG A 118 -7.58 16.10 -8.95
N GLU A 119 -6.29 15.99 -9.22
CA GLU A 119 -5.61 16.80 -10.23
C GLU A 119 -6.11 16.46 -11.65
N ASP A 120 -6.61 15.24 -11.84
CA ASP A 120 -7.13 14.75 -13.12
C ASP A 120 -8.62 15.08 -13.33
N PHE A 121 -9.34 15.50 -12.29
CA PHE A 121 -10.77 15.77 -12.35
C PHE A 121 -11.09 17.25 -12.54
N GLN A 122 -12.12 17.52 -13.36
CA GLN A 122 -12.62 18.88 -13.53
C GLN A 122 -13.26 19.37 -12.22
N PRO A 123 -12.88 20.57 -11.73
CA PRO A 123 -13.48 21.14 -10.53
C PRO A 123 -15.01 21.21 -10.65
N GLY A 124 -15.71 20.65 -9.66
CA GLY A 124 -17.18 20.63 -9.62
C GLY A 124 -17.83 19.41 -10.27
N SER A 125 -17.07 18.53 -10.94
CA SER A 125 -17.60 17.26 -11.46
C SER A 125 -18.06 16.34 -10.32
N LEU A 126 -18.88 15.34 -10.64
CA LEU A 126 -19.34 14.36 -9.66
C LEU A 126 -18.17 13.57 -9.06
N GLU A 127 -17.18 13.21 -9.88
CA GLU A 127 -15.96 12.51 -9.50
C GLU A 127 -15.10 13.36 -8.56
N PHE A 128 -14.95 14.66 -8.88
CA PHE A 128 -14.28 15.61 -8.00
C PHE A 128 -14.99 15.70 -6.63
N GLN A 129 -16.31 15.86 -6.62
CA GLN A 129 -17.09 15.93 -5.37
C GLN A 129 -17.02 14.62 -4.57
N GLN A 130 -17.05 13.47 -5.24
CA GLN A 130 -16.91 12.16 -4.60
C GLN A 130 -15.53 12.02 -3.96
N SER A 131 -14.46 12.30 -4.70
CA SER A 131 -13.10 12.23 -4.17
C SER A 131 -12.86 13.18 -2.98
N VAL A 132 -13.48 14.37 -2.97
CA VAL A 132 -13.44 15.28 -1.82
C VAL A 132 -14.16 14.70 -0.60
N ARG A 133 -15.31 14.03 -0.79
CA ARG A 133 -16.02 13.36 0.30
C ARG A 133 -15.20 12.22 0.87
N ASP A 134 -14.65 11.36 0.02
CA ASP A 134 -13.82 10.23 0.43
C ASP A 134 -12.57 10.72 1.17
N TYR A 135 -11.93 11.79 0.67
CA TYR A 135 -10.80 12.44 1.33
C TYR A 135 -11.14 12.87 2.76
N LYS A 136 -12.26 13.57 2.95
CA LYS A 136 -12.70 14.04 4.27
C LYS A 136 -12.98 12.88 5.22
N THR A 137 -13.61 11.82 4.72
CA THR A 137 -13.89 10.60 5.49
C THR A 137 -12.61 9.93 5.99
N ILE A 138 -11.59 9.83 5.14
CA ILE A 138 -10.29 9.24 5.50
C ILE A 138 -9.56 10.16 6.50
N CYS A 139 -9.53 11.47 6.27
CA CYS A 139 -8.93 12.42 7.22
C CYS A 139 -9.58 12.34 8.61
N HIS A 140 -10.89 12.14 8.68
CA HIS A 140 -11.59 11.97 9.95
C HIS A 140 -11.16 10.67 10.67
N SER A 141 -10.98 9.55 9.96
CA SER A 141 -10.42 8.32 10.56
C SER A 141 -9.02 8.55 11.11
N LEU A 142 -8.17 9.22 10.33
CA LEU A 142 -6.80 9.52 10.76
C LEU A 142 -6.79 10.40 12.01
N ALA A 143 -7.65 11.41 12.08
CA ALA A 143 -7.77 12.25 13.27
C ALA A 143 -8.16 11.42 14.52
N ASN A 144 -9.11 10.48 14.38
CA ASN A 144 -9.49 9.59 15.48
C ASN A 144 -8.33 8.68 15.90
N TYR A 145 -7.54 8.18 14.94
CA TYR A 145 -6.36 7.36 15.21
C TYR A 145 -5.32 8.14 16.05
N PHE A 146 -4.97 9.35 15.63
CA PHE A 146 -4.03 10.19 16.39
C PHE A 146 -4.58 10.61 17.76
N TRP A 147 -5.89 10.80 17.88
CA TRP A 147 -6.51 11.12 19.16
C TRP A 147 -6.45 9.93 20.15
N GLN A 148 -6.66 8.71 19.66
CA GLN A 148 -6.52 7.48 20.47
C GLN A 148 -5.07 7.25 20.91
N GLU A 149 -4.09 7.46 20.04
CA GLU A 149 -2.67 7.35 20.41
C GLU A 149 -2.25 8.39 21.46
N ALA A 150 -2.82 9.60 21.39
CA ALA A 150 -2.56 10.66 22.35
C ALA A 150 -3.29 10.48 23.70
N ASN A 151 -4.32 9.62 23.76
CA ASN A 151 -5.15 9.38 24.94
C ASN A 151 -5.41 7.85 25.12
N PRO A 152 -4.37 7.07 25.47
CA PRO A 152 -4.44 5.62 25.58
C PRO A 152 -5.28 5.12 26.78
#